data_AF-A0A376KKV9-F1
#
_entry.id   AF-A0A376KKV9-F1
#
_cell.length_a   1.000
_cell.length_b   1.000
_cell.length_c   1.000
_cell.angle_alpha   90.00
_cell.angle_beta   90.00
_cell.angle_gamma   90.00
#
_symmetry.space_group_name_H-M   'P 1'
#
loop_
_entity.id
_entity.type
_entity.pdbx_description
1 polymer ?
#
loop_
_entity_poly.entity_id
_entity_poly.type
_entity_poly.pdbx_seq_one_letter_code
_entity_poly.pdbx_strand_id
1 'polypeptide(L)'
;MENWCWEPEALAFISGHYETGEPLPKELLDKMLAAKNYQAALFILRQLEFGLFDFRLHAEFRPDQGAKILETLAEIKKLVAVVPSPSWGRFPHAFSHIFAGGYAAGYYSYLWADVLAADAFSRFEEEGIFQP
;
A
#
# COMPACT_ATOMS: atom_id res chain seq x y z
N MET A 1 -5.59 11.97 1.96
CA MET A 1 -6.34 11.91 3.23
C MET A 1 -5.62 11.08 4.29
N GLU A 2 -5.00 9.95 3.94
CA GLU A 2 -4.32 9.08 4.92
C GLU A 2 -3.22 9.79 5.73
N ASN A 3 -2.53 10.78 5.14
CA ASN A 3 -1.49 11.53 5.84
C ASN A 3 -2.00 12.27 7.09
N TRP A 4 -3.24 12.76 7.10
CA TRP A 4 -3.83 13.40 8.29
C TRP A 4 -3.96 12.43 9.47
N CYS A 5 -4.05 11.11 9.23
CA CYS A 5 -4.09 10.12 10.31
C CYS A 5 -2.75 9.98 11.06
N TRP A 6 -1.70 10.67 10.60
CA TRP A 6 -0.38 10.67 11.24
C TRP A 6 0.00 12.03 11.83
N GLU A 7 -0.87 13.03 11.72
CA GLU A 7 -0.60 14.37 12.24
C GLU A 7 -1.07 14.50 13.69
N PRO A 8 -0.23 14.98 14.63
CA PRO A 8 -0.57 15.12 16.04
C PRO A 8 -1.88 15.86 16.30
N GLU A 9 -2.11 16.97 15.60
CA GLU A 9 -3.28 17.83 15.78
C GLU A 9 -4.56 17.15 15.29
N ALA A 10 -4.47 16.37 14.22
CA ALA A 10 -5.59 15.57 13.72
C ALA A 10 -5.86 14.36 14.61
N LEU A 11 -4.82 13.64 15.05
CA LEU A 11 -4.94 12.52 15.97
C LEU A 11 -5.54 12.95 17.32
N ALA A 12 -5.15 14.11 17.84
CA ALA A 12 -5.75 14.66 19.06
C ALA A 12 -7.26 14.92 18.91
N PHE A 13 -7.73 15.22 17.69
CA PHE A 13 -9.15 15.44 17.41
C PHE A 13 -9.96 14.13 17.29
N ILE A 14 -9.35 13.05 16.80
CA ILE A 14 -10.05 11.78 16.49
C ILE A 14 -9.77 10.64 17.46
N SER A 15 -8.93 10.83 18.48
CA SER A 15 -8.52 9.77 19.41
C SER A 15 -8.77 10.12 20.88
N GLY A 16 -9.04 9.08 21.67
CA GLY A 16 -9.24 9.14 23.11
C GLY A 16 -9.53 7.73 23.65
N HIS A 17 -9.26 7.49 24.93
CA HIS A 17 -9.56 6.20 25.55
C HIS A 17 -11.08 5.95 25.53
N TYR A 18 -11.51 4.77 25.06
CA TYR A 18 -12.94 4.52 24.78
C TYR A 18 -13.85 4.64 26.02
N GLU A 19 -13.32 4.42 27.23
CA GLU A 19 -14.07 4.57 28.48
C GLU A 19 -13.89 5.95 29.15
N THR A 20 -12.66 6.46 29.23
CA THR A 20 -12.34 7.64 30.05
C THR A 20 -12.31 8.93 29.22
N GLY A 21 -12.22 8.83 27.90
CA GLY A 21 -12.04 9.97 26.99
C GLY A 21 -10.66 10.62 27.06
N GLU A 22 -9.74 10.12 27.90
CA GLU A 22 -8.39 10.69 28.03
C GLU A 22 -7.64 10.63 26.69
N PRO A 23 -6.89 11.69 26.32
CA PRO A 23 -6.19 11.74 25.04
C PRO A 23 -5.04 10.74 24.99
N LEU A 24 -4.60 10.41 23.77
CA LEU A 24 -3.40 9.61 23.55
C LEU A 24 -2.18 10.26 24.25
N PRO A 25 -1.48 9.56 25.17
CA PRO A 25 -0.31 10.13 25.82
C PRO A 25 0.77 10.50 24.82
N LYS A 26 1.38 11.68 24.97
CA LYS A 26 2.42 12.20 24.07
C LYS A 26 3.57 11.20 23.85
N GLU A 27 4.03 10.53 24.90
CA GLU A 27 5.12 9.56 24.79
C GLU A 27 4.75 8.37 23.87
N LEU A 28 3.47 7.94 23.89
CA LEU A 28 3.01 6.86 23.02
C LEU A 28 2.85 7.35 21.58
N LEU A 29 2.34 8.57 21.38
CA LEU A 29 2.28 9.22 20.08
C LEU A 29 3.68 9.32 19.45
N ASP A 30 4.67 9.82 20.20
CA ASP A 30 6.05 9.94 19.73
C ASP A 30 6.62 8.58 19.27
N LYS A 31 6.32 7.50 20.01
CA LYS A 31 6.70 6.12 19.62
C LYS A 31 6.00 5.65 18.34
N MET A 32 4.70 5.96 18.17
CA MET A 32 3.95 5.63 16.96
C MET A 32 4.53 6.35 15.73
N LEU A 33 4.81 7.65 15.86
CA LEU A 33 5.40 8.45 14.78
C LEU A 33 6.80 7.96 14.41
N ALA A 34 7.63 7.59 15.39
CA ALA A 34 8.93 6.99 15.15
C ALA A 34 8.84 5.65 14.39
N ALA A 35 7.77 4.88 14.64
CA ALA A 35 7.53 3.60 14.00
C ALA A 35 6.84 3.69 12.63
N LYS A 36 6.37 4.88 12.19
CA LYS A 36 5.52 5.03 10.99
C LYS A 36 6.12 4.42 9.72
N ASN A 37 7.44 4.45 9.59
CA ASN A 37 8.17 3.94 8.43
C ASN A 37 8.75 2.53 8.62
N TYR A 38 8.45 1.86 9.74
CA TYR A 38 8.91 0.51 9.99
C TYR A 38 8.41 -0.43 8.89
N GLN A 39 9.33 -1.10 8.20
CA GLN A 39 9.07 -2.00 7.06
C GLN A 39 8.40 -1.34 5.83
N ALA A 40 8.45 -0.02 5.67
CA ALA A 40 7.90 0.66 4.49
C ALA A 40 8.41 0.09 3.15
N ALA A 41 9.69 -0.27 3.08
CA ALA A 41 10.25 -0.91 1.88
C ALA A 41 9.63 -2.27 1.56
N LEU A 42 9.30 -3.10 2.57
CA LEU A 42 8.62 -4.38 2.35
C LEU A 42 7.19 -4.17 1.81
N PHE A 43 6.50 -3.14 2.30
CA PHE A 43 5.20 -2.73 1.77
C PHE A 43 5.31 -2.33 0.28
N ILE A 44 6.27 -1.46 -0.07
CA ILE A 44 6.50 -1.05 -1.45
C ILE A 44 6.83 -2.23 -2.36
N LEU A 45 7.73 -3.14 -1.94
CA LEU A 45 8.07 -4.33 -2.71
C LEU A 45 6.84 -5.22 -2.98
N ARG A 46 5.91 -5.30 -2.03
CA ARG A 46 4.65 -6.03 -2.20
C ARG A 46 3.70 -5.33 -3.20
N GLN A 47 3.61 -4.01 -3.15
CA GLN A 47 2.84 -3.24 -4.14
C GLN A 47 3.44 -3.39 -5.55
N LEU A 48 4.77 -3.39 -5.67
CA LEU A 48 5.49 -3.66 -6.92
C LEU A 48 5.24 -5.09 -7.42
N GLU A 49 5.23 -6.09 -6.55
CA GLU A 49 4.88 -7.47 -6.91
C GLU A 49 3.49 -7.52 -7.57
N PHE A 50 2.49 -6.86 -6.97
CA PHE A 50 1.13 -6.82 -7.50
C PHE A 50 1.02 -6.05 -8.83
N GLY A 51 1.67 -4.88 -8.94
CA GLY A 51 1.65 -4.09 -10.17
C GLY A 51 2.35 -4.78 -11.34
N LEU A 52 3.52 -5.38 -11.10
CA LEU A 52 4.24 -6.15 -12.12
C LEU A 52 3.45 -7.40 -12.53
N PHE A 53 2.79 -8.06 -11.58
CA PHE A 53 1.96 -9.23 -11.85
C PHE A 53 0.77 -8.87 -12.75
N ASP A 54 0.05 -7.82 -12.40
CA ASP A 54 -1.04 -7.29 -13.20
C ASP A 54 -0.58 -6.93 -14.63
N PHE A 55 0.50 -6.16 -14.77
CA PHE A 55 1.01 -5.77 -16.08
C PHE A 55 1.42 -6.96 -16.93
N ARG A 56 2.21 -7.89 -16.39
CA ARG A 56 2.69 -9.04 -17.18
C ARG A 56 1.55 -9.93 -17.62
N LEU A 57 0.53 -10.15 -16.79
CA LEU A 57 -0.65 -10.90 -17.19
C LEU A 57 -1.40 -10.25 -18.36
N HIS A 58 -1.57 -8.93 -18.34
CA HIS A 58 -2.36 -8.23 -19.36
C HIS A 58 -1.57 -7.86 -20.63
N ALA A 59 -0.23 -7.79 -20.55
CA ALA A 59 0.62 -7.42 -21.67
C ALA A 59 1.28 -8.61 -22.38
N GLU A 60 1.59 -9.70 -21.66
CA GLU A 60 2.39 -10.82 -22.18
C GLU A 60 1.54 -12.08 -22.49
N PHE A 61 0.21 -12.01 -22.36
CA PHE A 61 -0.66 -13.17 -22.56
C PHE A 61 -0.57 -13.72 -23.99
N ARG A 62 -0.38 -15.04 -24.07
CA ARG A 62 -0.34 -15.79 -25.34
C ARG A 62 -1.33 -16.96 -25.29
N PRO A 63 -2.41 -16.94 -26.11
CA PRO A 63 -3.45 -17.97 -26.06
C PRO A 63 -2.93 -19.40 -26.25
N ASP A 64 -1.89 -19.58 -27.07
CA ASP A 64 -1.26 -20.87 -27.36
C ASP A 64 -0.47 -21.46 -26.18
N GLN A 65 -0.15 -20.66 -25.16
CA GLN A 65 0.67 -21.08 -24.01
C GLN A 65 -0.11 -21.16 -22.70
N GLY A 66 -1.41 -20.83 -22.74
CA GLY A 66 -2.23 -20.67 -21.54
C GLY A 66 -1.82 -19.47 -20.70
N ALA A 67 -2.46 -19.32 -19.53
CA ALA A 67 -2.36 -18.10 -18.73
C ALA A 67 -1.08 -18.00 -17.86
N LYS A 68 -0.38 -19.11 -17.61
CA LYS A 68 0.90 -19.17 -16.85
C LYS A 68 0.93 -18.43 -15.51
N ILE A 69 -0.23 -18.28 -14.86
CA ILE A 69 -0.47 -17.44 -13.67
C ILE A 69 0.60 -17.62 -12.57
N LEU A 70 0.82 -18.86 -12.11
CA LEU A 70 1.74 -19.12 -11.00
C LEU A 70 3.22 -19.05 -11.42
N GLU A 71 3.53 -19.30 -12.69
CA GLU A 71 4.88 -19.21 -13.24
C GLU A 71 5.30 -17.74 -13.36
N THR A 72 4.45 -16.90 -13.95
CA THR A 72 4.63 -15.44 -14.01
C THR A 72 4.82 -14.87 -12.61
N LEU A 73 4.02 -15.31 -11.64
CA LEU A 73 4.18 -14.87 -10.25
C LEU A 73 5.54 -15.28 -9.67
N ALA A 74 5.96 -16.53 -9.87
CA ALA A 74 7.23 -17.02 -9.37
C ALA A 74 8.42 -16.24 -9.95
N GLU A 75 8.37 -15.87 -11.23
CA GLU A 75 9.38 -15.03 -11.87
C GLU A 75 9.43 -13.62 -11.26
N ILE A 76 8.28 -12.97 -11.04
CA ILE A 76 8.23 -11.64 -10.43
C ILE A 76 8.76 -11.68 -9.00
N LYS A 77 8.39 -12.70 -8.21
CA LYS A 77 8.90 -12.86 -6.84
C LYS A 77 10.41 -12.94 -6.77
N LYS A 78 11.09 -13.52 -7.78
CA LYS A 78 12.57 -13.53 -7.84
C LYS A 78 13.17 -12.13 -7.97
N LEU A 79 12.42 -11.16 -8.49
CA LEU A 79 12.88 -9.79 -8.69
C LEU A 79 12.64 -8.90 -7.47
N VAL A 80 11.49 -9.06 -6.80
CA VAL A 80 11.02 -8.09 -5.78
C VAL A 80 10.71 -8.68 -4.41
N ALA A 81 10.62 -10.01 -4.25
CA ALA A 81 10.29 -10.60 -2.95
C ALA A 81 11.56 -11.01 -2.19
N VAL A 82 11.78 -10.38 -1.04
CA VAL A 82 12.88 -10.75 -0.12
C VAL A 82 12.46 -11.73 0.97
N VAL A 83 11.14 -11.94 1.14
CA VAL A 83 10.57 -12.94 2.04
C VAL A 83 9.95 -14.07 1.20
N PRO A 84 10.38 -15.33 1.38
CA PRO A 84 9.81 -16.46 0.66
C PRO A 84 8.31 -16.61 0.94
N SER A 85 7.54 -16.87 -0.11
CA SER A 85 6.12 -17.23 0.02
C SER A 85 5.95 -18.75 0.06
N PRO A 86 4.94 -19.28 0.78
CA PRO A 86 4.65 -20.71 0.74
C PRO A 86 4.30 -21.19 -0.67
N SER A 87 4.81 -22.36 -1.07
CA SER A 87 4.58 -22.95 -2.41
C SER A 87 3.11 -23.26 -2.70
N TRP A 88 2.31 -23.47 -1.66
CA TRP A 88 0.87 -23.68 -1.75
C TRP A 88 0.06 -22.37 -1.81
N GLY A 89 0.71 -21.20 -1.71
CA GLY A 89 0.05 -19.90 -1.82
C GLY A 89 -0.64 -19.71 -3.18
N ARG A 90 -1.86 -19.19 -3.18
CA ARG A 90 -2.68 -19.00 -4.39
C ARG A 90 -3.28 -17.59 -4.49
N PHE A 91 -2.58 -16.57 -3.98
CA PHE A 91 -3.10 -15.20 -3.93
C PHE A 91 -3.70 -14.70 -5.26
N PRO A 92 -3.18 -15.04 -6.47
CA PRO A 92 -3.77 -14.54 -7.71
C PRO A 92 -5.26 -14.88 -7.84
N HIS A 93 -5.69 -16.02 -7.29
CA HIS A 93 -7.08 -16.48 -7.35
C HIS A 93 -8.01 -15.71 -6.41
N ALA A 94 -7.45 -14.90 -5.51
CA ALA A 94 -8.18 -13.99 -4.64
C ALA A 94 -7.94 -12.51 -5.01
N PHE A 95 -7.25 -12.23 -6.14
CA PHE A 95 -6.86 -10.88 -6.49
C PHE A 95 -8.00 -10.11 -7.17
N SER A 96 -9.04 -9.80 -6.39
CA SER A 96 -10.28 -9.19 -6.89
C SER A 96 -10.08 -7.87 -7.61
N HIS A 97 -9.08 -7.06 -7.25
CA HIS A 97 -8.82 -5.77 -7.89
C HIS A 97 -8.79 -5.88 -9.43
N ILE A 98 -8.02 -6.84 -9.94
CA ILE A 98 -7.77 -6.97 -11.38
C ILE A 98 -8.75 -7.93 -12.07
N PHE A 99 -9.41 -8.83 -11.33
CA PHE A 99 -10.35 -9.80 -11.89
C PHE A 99 -11.83 -9.44 -11.72
N ALA A 100 -12.17 -8.57 -10.77
CA ALA A 100 -13.54 -8.19 -10.42
C ALA A 100 -13.72 -6.72 -10.00
N GLY A 101 -12.64 -5.94 -9.90
CA GLY A 101 -12.63 -4.60 -9.28
C GLY A 101 -12.36 -3.43 -10.23
N GLY A 102 -12.16 -3.68 -11.52
CA GLY A 102 -11.91 -2.63 -12.52
C GLY A 102 -10.45 -2.14 -12.61
N TYR A 103 -9.52 -2.77 -11.91
CA TYR A 103 -8.08 -2.41 -11.93
C TYR A 103 -7.25 -3.28 -12.87
N ALA A 104 -7.88 -3.98 -13.82
CA ALA A 104 -7.16 -4.78 -14.82
C ALA A 104 -6.17 -3.90 -15.61
N ALA A 105 -4.89 -4.28 -15.65
CA ALA A 105 -3.79 -3.47 -16.19
C ALA A 105 -3.68 -2.07 -15.54
N GLY A 106 -4.11 -1.93 -14.30
CA GLY A 106 -4.29 -0.68 -13.58
C GLY A 106 -3.86 -0.72 -12.12
N TYR A 107 -3.37 -1.85 -11.58
CA TYR A 107 -3.01 -1.93 -10.16
C TYR A 107 -1.84 -0.99 -9.78
N TYR A 108 -0.99 -0.63 -10.74
CA TYR A 108 0.07 0.38 -10.54
C TYR A 108 -0.47 1.75 -10.09
N SER A 109 -1.76 2.03 -10.37
CA SER A 109 -2.42 3.30 -10.04
C SER A 109 -2.31 3.66 -8.57
N TYR A 110 -2.21 2.69 -7.65
CA TYR A 110 -2.02 2.96 -6.22
C TYR A 110 -0.71 3.71 -5.96
N LEU A 111 0.45 3.14 -6.36
CA LEU A 111 1.73 3.81 -6.13
C LEU A 111 1.88 5.08 -6.97
N TRP A 112 1.28 5.11 -8.17
CA TRP A 112 1.25 6.32 -8.99
C TRP A 112 0.51 7.47 -8.29
N ALA A 113 -0.69 7.18 -7.78
CA ALA A 113 -1.50 8.17 -7.07
C ALA A 113 -0.89 8.54 -5.71
N ASP A 114 -0.20 7.60 -5.05
CA ASP A 114 0.46 7.84 -3.75
C ASP A 114 1.56 8.92 -3.86
N VAL A 115 2.36 8.91 -4.93
CA VAL A 115 3.33 9.98 -5.20
C VAL A 115 2.65 11.35 -5.34
N LEU A 116 1.54 11.40 -6.09
CA LEU A 116 0.78 12.64 -6.26
C LEU A 116 0.11 13.09 -4.96
N ALA A 117 -0.37 12.14 -4.14
CA ALA A 117 -0.99 12.41 -2.86
C ALA A 117 0.01 12.93 -1.83
N ALA A 118 1.24 12.39 -1.83
CA ALA A 118 2.34 12.87 -1.01
C ALA A 118 2.74 14.30 -1.41
N ASP A 119 2.88 14.57 -2.71
CA ASP A 119 3.17 15.92 -3.22
C ASP A 119 2.06 16.92 -2.86
N ALA A 120 0.80 16.54 -3.05
CA ALA A 120 -0.34 17.38 -2.66
C ALA A 120 -0.39 17.63 -1.14
N PHE A 121 0.02 16.66 -0.33
CA PHE A 121 0.05 16.82 1.13
C PHE A 121 1.20 17.72 1.61
N SER A 122 2.33 17.75 0.90
CA SER A 122 3.48 18.57 1.29
C SER A 122 3.13 20.05 1.47
N ARG A 123 2.21 20.57 0.65
CA ARG A 123 1.66 21.93 0.81
C ARG A 123 1.00 22.15 2.17
N PHE A 124 0.24 21.17 2.66
CA PHE A 124 -0.40 21.24 3.98
C PHE A 124 0.60 21.08 5.12
N GLU A 125 1.70 20.35 4.93
CA GLU A 125 2.80 20.32 5.90
C GLU A 125 3.47 21.70 6.03
N GLU A 126 3.61 22.44 4.92
CA GLU A 126 4.23 23.77 4.89
C GLU A 126 3.30 24.88 5.41
N GLU A 127 2.04 24.86 5.00
CA GLU A 127 1.07 25.93 5.29
C GLU A 127 0.29 25.67 6.60
N GLY A 128 0.19 24.42 7.04
CA GLY A 128 -0.58 23.98 8.19
C GLY A 128 -1.73 23.05 7.79
N ILE A 129 -1.85 21.92 8.48
CA ILE A 129 -2.68 20.77 8.07
C ILE A 129 -4.19 21.03 8.04
N PHE A 130 -4.63 22.15 8.65
CA PHE A 130 -6.02 22.61 8.67
C PHE A 130 -6.20 23.97 7.98
N GLN A 131 -5.22 24.43 7.20
CA GLN A 131 -5.45 25.59 6.34
C GLN A 131 -6.54 25.27 5.30
N PRO A 132 -7.57 26.12 5.15
CA PRO A 132 -8.68 25.92 4.20
C PRO A 132 -8.27 25.90 2.72
#